data_AF-A0A543JKB1-F1
#
_entry.id   AF-A0A543JKB1-F1
#
_cell.length_a   1.000
_cell.length_b   1.000
_cell.length_c   1.000
_cell.angle_alpha   90.00
_cell.angle_beta   90.00
_cell.angle_gamma   90.00
#
_symmetry.space_group_name_H-M   'P 1'
#
loop_
_entity.id
_entity.type
_entity.pdbx_description
1 polymer ?
#
loop_
_entity_poly.entity_id
_entity_poly.type
_entity_poly.pdbx_seq_one_letter_code
_entity_poly.pdbx_strand_id
1 'polypeptide(L)'
;MAKLDVDSVELPKLPVKDADFYDGDDWTYAVREFGWTVPLLWGAHGFDLGRWPLTMIGLYSNEEARVWALVIYEEGDMEVSAFDTEEERDRAVTDRAVSWWRNGDSDAPDDLPDTGYLEHHHGQFPGL
;
A
#
# COMPACT_ATOMS: atom_id res chain seq x y z
N MET A 1 7.40 -0.19 16.45
CA MET A 1 6.25 0.14 15.58
C MET A 1 5.02 0.08 16.42
N ALA A 2 4.36 1.22 16.63
CA ALA A 2 3.06 1.25 17.27
C ALA A 2 2.00 1.22 16.15
N LYS A 3 1.53 0.03 15.79
CA LYS A 3 0.33 -0.08 14.96
C LYS A 3 -0.84 0.46 15.80
N LEU A 4 -1.58 1.39 15.23
CA LEU A 4 -2.81 1.88 15.84
C LEU A 4 -3.89 0.80 15.78
N ASP A 5 -4.74 0.79 16.80
CA ASP A 5 -5.99 0.04 16.72
C ASP A 5 -6.88 0.71 15.67
N VAL A 6 -7.12 0.01 14.56
CA VAL A 6 -7.84 0.56 13.40
C VAL A 6 -9.26 0.95 13.79
N ASP A 7 -9.87 0.25 14.75
CA ASP A 7 -11.23 0.57 15.23
C ASP A 7 -11.26 1.83 16.12
N SER A 8 -10.09 2.33 16.54
CA SER A 8 -9.96 3.52 17.39
C SER A 8 -9.64 4.80 16.61
N VAL A 9 -9.40 4.70 15.30
CA VAL A 9 -9.07 5.84 14.42
C VAL A 9 -10.18 6.08 13.40
N GLU A 10 -10.42 7.34 13.07
CA GLU A 10 -11.33 7.70 11.99
C GLU A 10 -10.59 7.60 10.65
N LEU A 11 -10.93 6.58 9.87
CA LEU A 11 -10.43 6.39 8.50
C LEU A 11 -11.55 6.64 7.48
N PRO A 12 -11.21 7.09 6.26
CA PRO A 12 -12.19 7.14 5.19
C PRO A 12 -12.72 5.74 4.89
N LYS A 13 -13.95 5.70 4.38
CA LYS A 13 -14.57 4.43 4.00
C LYS A 13 -13.72 3.72 2.94
N LEU A 14 -13.68 2.41 3.05
CA LEU A 14 -13.20 1.56 1.97
C LEU A 14 -14.40 1.10 1.13
N PRO A 15 -14.27 1.04 -0.20
CA PRO A 15 -15.29 0.46 -1.04
C PRO A 15 -15.45 -1.02 -0.65
N VAL A 16 -16.64 -1.35 -0.14
CA VAL A 16 -16.98 -2.73 0.26
C VAL A 16 -17.20 -3.54 -1.01
N LYS A 17 -16.82 -4.81 -1.00
CA LYS A 17 -17.01 -5.81 -2.08
C LYS A 17 -18.48 -5.88 -2.53
N ASP A 18 -18.95 -4.90 -3.28
CA ASP A 18 -20.15 -5.01 -4.06
C ASP A 18 -19.87 -6.01 -5.17
N ALA A 19 -20.93 -6.65 -5.67
CA ALA A 19 -20.84 -7.63 -6.72
C ALA A 19 -20.19 -7.10 -8.02
N ASP A 20 -19.72 -5.86 -8.07
CA ASP A 20 -19.23 -5.16 -9.25
C ASP A 20 -17.69 -5.02 -9.33
N PHE A 21 -16.90 -5.32 -8.29
CA PHE A 21 -15.42 -5.24 -8.36
C PHE A 21 -14.79 -6.49 -9.02
N TYR A 22 -15.21 -6.80 -10.24
CA TYR A 22 -14.85 -8.03 -10.95
C TYR A 22 -13.37 -8.10 -11.37
N ASP A 23 -12.71 -6.96 -11.57
CA ASP A 23 -11.35 -6.91 -12.13
C ASP A 23 -10.34 -6.11 -11.29
N GLY A 24 -10.70 -5.55 -10.14
CA GLY A 24 -9.80 -4.77 -9.28
C GLY A 24 -9.49 -3.35 -9.77
N ASP A 25 -9.58 -3.06 -11.08
CA ASP A 25 -9.43 -1.70 -11.60
C ASP A 25 -10.55 -0.79 -11.06
N ASP A 26 -11.78 -1.30 -11.00
CA ASP A 26 -12.93 -0.59 -10.41
C ASP A 26 -12.72 -0.23 -8.93
N TRP A 27 -12.00 -1.07 -8.17
CA TRP A 27 -11.67 -0.79 -6.78
C TRP A 27 -10.74 0.42 -6.66
N THR A 28 -9.79 0.59 -7.59
CA THR A 28 -8.85 1.71 -7.56
C THR A 28 -9.51 3.06 -7.78
N TYR A 29 -10.51 3.12 -8.65
CA TYR A 29 -11.31 4.34 -8.84
C TYR A 29 -12.16 4.62 -7.60
N ALA A 30 -12.86 3.61 -7.09
CA ALA A 30 -13.74 3.77 -5.94
C ALA A 30 -12.98 4.19 -4.67
N VAL A 31 -11.82 3.60 -4.39
CA VAL A 31 -11.04 3.91 -3.18
C VAL A 31 -10.45 5.33 -3.22
N ARG A 32 -10.14 5.84 -4.43
CA ARG A 32 -9.68 7.22 -4.64
C ARG A 32 -10.76 8.25 -4.34
N GLU A 33 -12.03 7.95 -4.63
CA GLU A 33 -13.15 8.83 -4.28
C GLU A 33 -13.31 9.02 -2.76
N PHE A 34 -12.85 8.05 -1.97
CA PHE A 34 -12.81 8.16 -0.51
C PHE A 34 -11.52 8.79 0.04
N GLY A 35 -10.64 9.31 -0.83
CA GLY A 35 -9.44 10.05 -0.42
C GLY A 35 -8.19 9.20 -0.20
N TRP A 36 -8.19 7.95 -0.66
CA TRP A 36 -6.97 7.14 -0.70
C TRP A 36 -6.19 7.38 -1.98
N THR A 37 -4.87 7.25 -1.91
CA THR A 37 -4.02 7.15 -3.11
C THR A 37 -3.68 5.68 -3.36
N VAL A 38 -3.47 5.30 -4.62
CA VAL A 38 -3.12 3.90 -4.96
C VAL A 38 -1.88 3.94 -5.85
N PRO A 39 -0.66 3.93 -5.26
CA PRO A 39 0.58 3.98 -6.01
C PRO A 39 0.82 2.66 -6.76
N LEU A 40 1.22 2.78 -8.03
CA LEU A 40 1.68 1.67 -8.86
C LEU A 40 3.14 1.31 -8.59
N LEU A 41 3.93 2.32 -8.19
CA LEU A 41 5.37 2.26 -8.09
C LEU A 41 5.83 2.61 -6.68
N TRP A 42 6.91 1.97 -6.23
CA TRP A 42 7.50 2.16 -4.91
C TRP A 42 9.03 2.23 -4.97
N GLY A 43 9.64 2.86 -3.96
CA GLY A 43 11.07 3.11 -3.89
C GLY A 43 11.54 4.22 -4.83
N ALA A 44 12.80 4.61 -4.70
CA ALA A 44 13.38 5.75 -5.40
C ALA A 44 13.46 5.57 -6.93
N HIS A 45 13.44 4.34 -7.42
CA HIS A 45 13.54 4.02 -8.84
C HIS A 45 12.23 3.56 -9.49
N GLY A 46 11.15 3.45 -8.71
CA GLY A 46 9.84 3.08 -9.22
C GLY A 46 9.74 1.60 -9.57
N PHE A 47 9.87 0.75 -8.55
CA PHE A 47 9.66 -0.69 -8.65
C PHE A 47 8.17 -1.02 -8.50
N ASP A 48 7.72 -2.13 -9.09
CA ASP A 48 6.30 -2.48 -9.09
C ASP A 48 5.78 -2.74 -7.68
N LEU A 49 4.70 -2.07 -7.32
CA LEU A 49 4.00 -2.29 -6.05
C LEU A 49 2.78 -3.19 -6.24
N GLY A 50 3.02 -4.49 -6.10
CA GLY A 50 2.00 -5.52 -6.25
C GLY A 50 1.77 -5.94 -7.70
N ARG A 51 0.86 -6.90 -7.88
CA ARG A 51 0.50 -7.50 -9.16
C ARG A 51 -0.85 -6.94 -9.60
N TRP A 52 -0.84 -5.85 -10.32
CA TRP A 52 -2.08 -5.20 -10.72
C TRP A 52 -2.88 -6.05 -11.72
N PRO A 53 -4.21 -6.14 -11.58
CA PRO A 53 -5.07 -5.55 -10.54
C PRO A 53 -5.40 -6.53 -9.37
N LEU A 54 -4.63 -7.61 -9.23
CA LEU A 54 -4.87 -8.67 -8.24
C LEU A 54 -4.41 -8.27 -6.84
N THR A 55 -3.23 -7.65 -6.73
CA THR A 55 -2.69 -7.16 -5.45
C THR A 55 -2.25 -5.70 -5.57
N MET A 56 -2.73 -4.87 -4.66
CA MET A 56 -2.55 -3.42 -4.69
C MET A 56 -2.46 -2.86 -3.27
N ILE A 57 -1.90 -1.65 -3.13
CA ILE A 57 -1.89 -0.93 -1.85
C ILE A 57 -2.56 0.43 -2.04
N GLY A 58 -3.53 0.72 -1.18
CA GLY A 58 -4.06 2.06 -0.97
C GLY A 58 -3.37 2.72 0.22
N LEU A 59 -3.03 4.01 0.11
CA LEU A 59 -2.44 4.82 1.16
C LEU A 59 -3.37 5.96 1.55
N TYR A 60 -3.38 6.28 2.83
CA TYR A 60 -4.05 7.44 3.39
C TYR A 60 -3.09 8.20 4.30
N SER A 61 -3.18 9.52 4.27
CA SER A 61 -2.46 10.45 5.14
C SER A 61 -3.43 11.50 5.65
N ASN A 62 -3.41 11.74 6.97
CA ASN A 62 -4.05 12.87 7.60
C ASN A 62 -3.11 13.47 8.65
N GLU A 63 -2.41 14.53 8.26
CA GLU A 63 -1.42 15.20 9.12
C GLU A 63 -2.05 15.85 10.35
N GLU A 64 -3.25 16.43 10.21
CA GLU A 64 -3.96 17.09 11.31
C GLU A 64 -4.33 16.09 12.40
N ALA A 65 -4.84 14.92 12.01
CA ALA A 65 -5.18 13.83 12.92
C ALA A 65 -3.96 12.98 13.32
N ARG A 66 -2.80 13.17 12.68
CA ARG A 66 -1.60 12.35 12.81
C ARG A 66 -1.87 10.85 12.55
N VAL A 67 -2.63 10.58 11.50
CA VAL A 67 -2.97 9.21 11.08
C VAL A 67 -2.44 8.97 9.68
N TRP A 68 -1.65 7.91 9.55
CA TRP A 68 -1.19 7.37 8.27
C TRP A 68 -1.64 5.93 8.17
N ALA A 69 -2.33 5.57 7.11
CA ALA A 69 -2.88 4.23 6.95
C ALA A 69 -2.53 3.64 5.60
N LEU A 70 -2.55 2.30 5.55
CA LEU A 70 -2.50 1.54 4.32
C LEU A 70 -3.61 0.50 4.32
N VAL A 71 -4.14 0.22 3.14
CA VAL A 71 -4.99 -0.93 2.87
C VAL A 71 -4.28 -1.80 1.84
N ILE A 72 -4.11 -3.07 2.15
CA ILE A 72 -3.67 -4.08 1.19
C ILE A 72 -4.92 -4.69 0.60
N TYR A 73 -5.04 -4.62 -0.72
CA TYR A 73 -6.05 -5.33 -1.49
C TYR A 73 -5.41 -6.59 -2.09
N GLU A 74 -6.04 -7.75 -1.88
CA GLU A 74 -5.65 -9.02 -2.49
C GLU A 74 -6.90 -9.75 -2.99
N GLU A 75 -7.14 -9.72 -4.29
CA GLU A 75 -8.24 -10.42 -4.98
C GLU A 75 -9.63 -10.21 -4.32
N GLY A 76 -9.86 -8.99 -3.86
CA GLY A 76 -11.12 -8.56 -3.25
C GLY A 76 -11.18 -8.73 -1.73
N ASP A 77 -10.12 -9.20 -1.09
CA ASP A 77 -9.94 -9.14 0.36
C ASP A 77 -9.11 -7.90 0.72
N MET A 78 -9.41 -7.29 1.87
CA MET A 78 -8.77 -6.06 2.32
C MET A 78 -8.21 -6.21 3.74
N GLU A 79 -6.94 -5.87 3.92
CA GLU A 79 -6.28 -5.77 5.22
C GLU A 79 -5.88 -4.31 5.48
N VAL A 80 -6.32 -3.74 6.61
CA VAL A 80 -6.06 -2.33 6.95
C VAL A 80 -5.09 -2.24 8.12
N SER A 81 -4.15 -1.29 8.02
CA SER A 81 -3.27 -0.90 9.12
C SER A 81 -3.18 0.62 9.21
N ALA A 82 -3.14 1.14 10.44
CA ALA A 82 -2.95 2.56 10.73
C ALA A 82 -1.74 2.76 11.65
N PHE A 83 -1.11 3.93 11.53
CA PHE A 83 0.17 4.29 12.14
C PHE A 83 0.16 5.76 12.58
N ASP A 84 0.98 6.06 13.58
CA ASP A 84 1.18 7.41 14.15
C ASP A 84 2.19 8.26 13.37
N THR A 85 2.86 7.68 12.37
CA THR A 85 3.83 8.36 11.53
C THR A 85 3.81 7.87 10.09
N GLU A 86 4.16 8.75 9.16
CA GLU A 86 4.36 8.40 7.75
C GLU A 86 5.44 7.34 7.56
N GLU A 87 6.56 7.48 8.28
CA GLU A 87 7.70 6.57 8.19
C GLU A 87 7.33 5.13 8.57
N GLU A 88 6.47 4.96 9.59
CA GLU A 88 6.00 3.62 9.98
C GLU A 88 5.07 3.01 8.92
N ARG A 89 4.18 3.81 8.31
CA ARG A 89 3.35 3.35 7.18
C ARG A 89 4.25 2.95 6.01
N ASP A 90 5.17 3.81 5.60
CA ASP A 90 6.03 3.58 4.44
C ASP A 90 6.95 2.38 4.65
N ARG A 91 7.37 2.13 5.90
CA ARG A 91 8.10 0.92 6.26
C ARG A 91 7.23 -0.32 6.06
N ALA A 92 5.97 -0.29 6.51
CA ALA A 92 5.04 -1.40 6.31
C ALA A 92 4.73 -1.65 4.82
N VAL A 93 4.62 -0.60 4.01
CA VAL A 93 4.51 -0.72 2.54
C VAL A 93 5.75 -1.38 1.96
N THR A 94 6.93 -0.96 2.38
CA THR A 94 8.21 -1.52 1.89
C THR A 94 8.35 -2.99 2.28
N ASP A 95 8.04 -3.35 3.52
CA ASP A 95 8.06 -4.73 3.98
C ASP A 95 7.11 -5.61 3.14
N ARG A 96 5.93 -5.09 2.78
CA ARG A 96 4.98 -5.79 1.91
C ARG A 96 5.47 -5.88 0.47
N ALA A 97 6.00 -4.80 -0.11
CA ALA A 97 6.57 -4.78 -1.45
C ALA A 97 7.69 -5.80 -1.60
N VAL A 98 8.62 -5.84 -0.65
CA VAL A 98 9.73 -6.81 -0.59
C VAL A 98 9.21 -8.24 -0.51
N SER A 99 8.14 -8.49 0.23
CA SER A 99 7.51 -9.82 0.26
C SER A 99 6.98 -10.23 -1.11
N TRP A 100 6.30 -9.33 -1.83
CA TRP A 100 5.78 -9.61 -3.18
C TRP A 100 6.90 -9.81 -4.20
N TRP A 101 7.93 -8.96 -4.18
CA TRP A 101 9.11 -9.10 -5.04
C TRP A 101 9.80 -10.46 -4.86
N ARG A 102 9.99 -10.92 -3.61
CA ARG A 102 10.61 -12.22 -3.33
C ARG A 102 9.77 -13.40 -3.80
N ASN A 103 8.45 -13.26 -3.80
CA ASN A 103 7.54 -14.30 -4.26
C ASN A 103 7.38 -14.32 -5.79
N GLY A 104 7.95 -13.34 -6.50
CA GLY A 104 7.81 -13.19 -7.94
C GLY A 104 6.43 -12.68 -8.36
N ASP A 105 5.74 -11.98 -7.46
CA ASP A 105 4.40 -11.43 -7.74
C ASP A 105 4.49 -10.17 -8.61
N SER A 106 5.61 -9.43 -8.57
CA SER A 106 5.85 -8.21 -9.34
C SER A 106 7.33 -8.01 -9.69
N ASP A 107 7.63 -7.08 -10.61
CA ASP A 107 9.00 -6.81 -11.04
C ASP A 107 9.83 -6.19 -9.90
N ALA A 108 10.81 -6.97 -9.45
CA ALA A 108 11.67 -6.67 -8.32
C ALA A 108 12.90 -5.84 -8.73
N PRO A 109 13.52 -5.11 -7.78
CA PRO A 109 14.88 -4.59 -7.96
C PRO A 109 15.88 -5.72 -8.24
N ASP A 110 16.76 -5.52 -9.23
CA ASP A 110 17.85 -6.47 -9.55
C ASP A 110 18.81 -6.70 -8.38
N ASP A 111 18.91 -5.73 -7.47
CA ASP A 111 19.82 -5.73 -6.32
C ASP A 111 19.12 -6.02 -4.97
N LEU A 112 17.93 -6.63 -5.01
CA LEU A 112 17.21 -7.02 -3.81
C LEU A 112 18.03 -8.03 -2.98
N PRO A 113 18.39 -7.71 -1.72
CA PRO A 113 19.14 -8.64 -0.88
C PRO A 113 18.27 -9.81 -0.41
N ASP A 114 18.92 -10.94 -0.08
CA ASP A 114 18.27 -12.13 0.49
C ASP A 114 17.45 -11.81 1.75
N THR A 115 17.87 -10.81 2.52
CA THR A 115 17.19 -10.33 3.73
C THR A 115 17.13 -8.81 3.77
N GLY A 116 16.01 -8.26 4.22
CA GLY A 116 15.81 -6.81 4.32
C GLY A 116 15.60 -6.14 2.95
N TYR A 117 16.04 -4.89 2.83
CA TYR A 117 15.99 -4.07 1.63
C TYR A 117 17.07 -2.98 1.70
N LEU A 118 17.40 -2.37 0.56
CA LEU A 118 18.31 -1.22 0.46
C LEU A 118 17.51 0.09 0.53
N GLU A 119 18.17 1.19 0.91
CA GLU A 119 17.50 2.48 1.12
C GLU A 119 16.66 2.93 -0.09
N HIS A 120 17.14 2.70 -1.32
CA HIS A 120 16.41 3.06 -2.54
C HIS A 120 15.19 2.17 -2.86
N HIS A 121 14.99 1.07 -2.13
CA HIS A 121 13.77 0.25 -2.22
C HIS A 121 12.63 0.82 -1.37
N HIS A 122 12.90 1.80 -0.51
CA HIS A 122 11.97 2.35 0.47
C HIS A 122 11.40 3.71 0.03
N GLY A 123 10.15 3.98 0.44
CA GLY A 123 9.48 5.27 0.27
C GLY A 123 8.69 5.40 -1.03
N GLN A 124 7.85 6.44 -1.08
CA GLN A 124 7.07 6.75 -2.28
C GLN A 124 7.97 7.13 -3.46
N PHE A 125 7.63 6.64 -4.65
CA PHE A 125 8.34 7.02 -5.87
C PHE A 125 8.08 8.51 -6.20
N PRO A 126 9.13 9.34 -6.38
CA PRO A 126 8.97 10.79 -6.56
C PRO A 126 8.50 11.21 -7.96
N GLY A 127 8.43 10.28 -8.93
CA GLY A 127 8.16 10.58 -10.33
C GLY A 127 6.69 10.50 -10.76
N LEU A 128 5.74 10.74 -9.84
CA LEU A 128 4.30 10.76 -10.11
C LEU A 128 3.76 12.20 -10.19
#